data_AF-A0A919YU78-F1
#
_entry.id   AF-A0A919YU78-F1
#
_cell.length_a   1.000
_cell.length_b   1.000
_cell.length_c   1.000
_cell.angle_alpha   90.00
_cell.angle_beta   90.00
_cell.angle_gamma   90.00
#
_symmetry.space_group_name_H-M   'P 1'
#
loop_
_entity.id
_entity.type
_entity.pdbx_description
1 polymer ?
#
loop_
_entity_poly.entity_id
_entity_poly.type
_entity_poly.pdbx_seq_one_letter_code
_entity_poly.pdbx_strand_id
1 'polypeptide(L)'
;MASARPESSLWGNIITCTEIALHVYEIVAEYKSGIVIPTEQAEELLSPKAIALGNEKDGYLHYEDEKSMIPAYELLQKDLITDPDIKEQYGTPEQLEKEGPFFVPEYFGTLEEPQTSPWGDIAKATTIHHGIGLIESEGKAALAVHQTIGDLFLSDMARQHAVTDGGYLFYTLDANCAIPIYELSSSHPQVLELIIDEDSLVHTLCEDFPDYVDFHNRHVDEWGWIQDFPAPKGLFLQAQVDQEIGHPHRTSEQVAESSLSYGSEPETNDFFEPNGEYEL
;
A
#
# COMPACT_ATOMS: atom_id res chain seq x y z
N MET A 1 13.66 11.65 -43.28
CA MET A 1 12.55 12.59 -43.51
C MET A 1 12.05 12.94 -42.12
N ALA A 2 11.63 14.17 -41.82
CA ALA A 2 11.11 14.44 -40.48
C ALA A 2 9.86 13.59 -40.26
N SER A 3 9.83 12.73 -39.24
CA SER A 3 8.58 12.07 -38.85
C SER A 3 7.53 13.14 -38.57
N ALA A 4 6.41 13.03 -39.29
CA ALA A 4 5.30 13.98 -39.17
C ALA A 4 4.63 13.84 -37.79
N ARG A 5 3.75 14.78 -37.45
CA ARG A 5 2.83 14.61 -36.32
C ARG A 5 1.89 13.43 -36.64
N PRO A 6 1.59 12.54 -35.69
CA PRO A 6 0.68 11.42 -35.92
C PRO A 6 -0.71 11.91 -36.34
N GLU A 7 -1.21 11.43 -37.49
CA GLU A 7 -2.53 11.78 -38.04
C GLU A 7 -3.61 10.77 -37.65
N SER A 8 -3.22 9.59 -37.18
CA SER A 8 -4.09 8.52 -36.71
C SER A 8 -3.47 7.80 -35.51
N SER A 9 -4.29 7.19 -34.67
CA SER A 9 -3.86 6.43 -33.49
C SER A 9 -4.43 5.01 -33.48
N LEU A 10 -3.71 4.09 -32.80
CA LEU A 10 -4.25 2.79 -32.38
C LEU A 10 -5.55 2.90 -31.58
N TRP A 11 -5.77 4.04 -30.92
CA TRP A 11 -6.80 4.26 -29.91
C TRP A 11 -8.02 5.04 -30.43
N GLY A 12 -8.22 5.07 -31.74
CA GLY A 12 -9.34 5.77 -32.39
C GLY A 12 -8.97 7.17 -32.87
N ASN A 13 -9.98 8.03 -33.05
CA ASN A 13 -9.74 9.40 -33.48
C ASN A 13 -8.95 10.18 -32.42
N ILE A 14 -7.93 10.91 -32.86
CA ILE A 14 -7.13 11.78 -31.99
C ILE A 14 -7.97 12.99 -31.57
N ILE A 15 -8.14 13.16 -30.26
CA ILE A 15 -8.84 14.31 -29.65
C ILE A 15 -7.82 15.40 -29.35
N THR A 16 -6.72 15.04 -28.69
CA THR A 16 -5.59 15.93 -28.42
C THR A 16 -4.28 15.25 -28.78
N CYS A 17 -3.30 16.06 -29.17
CA CYS A 17 -1.94 15.61 -29.47
C CYS A 17 -0.98 16.72 -29.08
N THR A 18 -0.17 16.49 -28.05
CA THR A 18 0.77 17.43 -27.49
C THR A 18 2.18 16.89 -27.70
N GLU A 19 3.08 17.72 -28.24
CA GLU A 19 4.49 17.33 -28.35
C GLU A 19 5.17 17.56 -26.99
N ILE A 20 5.67 16.48 -26.37
CA ILE A 20 6.24 16.48 -25.01
C ILE A 20 7.78 16.51 -25.01
N ALA A 21 8.37 16.04 -26.10
CA ALA A 21 9.78 16.16 -26.44
C ALA A 21 9.89 16.17 -27.98
N LEU A 22 11.06 16.47 -28.53
CA LEU A 22 11.23 16.54 -29.99
C LEU A 22 10.72 15.26 -30.67
N HIS A 23 9.66 15.39 -31.47
CA HIS A 23 8.95 14.33 -32.17
C HIS A 23 8.32 13.23 -31.29
N VAL A 24 8.21 13.46 -29.99
CA VAL A 24 7.49 12.58 -29.05
C VAL A 24 6.15 13.23 -28.72
N TYR A 25 5.07 12.48 -28.86
CA TYR A 25 3.73 13.04 -28.69
C TYR A 25 2.96 12.28 -27.60
N GLU A 26 2.36 13.03 -26.67
CA GLU A 26 1.27 12.53 -25.85
C GLU A 26 -0.05 12.71 -26.61
N ILE A 27 -0.83 11.64 -26.70
CA ILE A 27 -2.11 11.61 -27.42
C ILE A 27 -3.21 11.21 -26.45
N VAL A 28 -4.34 11.92 -26.52
CA VAL A 28 -5.63 11.44 -26.01
C VAL A 28 -6.53 11.16 -27.22
N ALA A 29 -7.03 9.94 -27.31
CA ALA A 29 -7.92 9.48 -28.37
C ALA A 29 -9.25 8.98 -27.78
N GLU A 30 -10.16 8.55 -28.64
CA GLU A 30 -11.50 8.09 -28.27
C GLU A 30 -11.51 6.98 -27.21
N TYR A 31 -10.58 6.04 -27.30
CA TYR A 31 -10.60 4.85 -26.44
C TYR A 31 -9.52 4.83 -25.36
N LYS A 32 -8.37 5.48 -25.61
CA LYS A 32 -7.22 5.48 -24.71
C LYS A 32 -6.35 6.71 -24.88
N SER A 33 -5.39 6.86 -23.99
CA SER A 33 -4.33 7.86 -24.05
C SER A 33 -2.95 7.25 -23.83
N GLY A 34 -1.92 8.00 -24.20
CA GLY A 34 -0.54 7.63 -23.89
C GLY A 34 0.48 8.31 -24.79
N ILE A 35 1.71 7.79 -24.77
CA ILE A 35 2.85 8.36 -25.50
C ILE A 35 3.09 7.60 -26.80
N VAL A 36 3.33 8.34 -27.89
CA VAL A 36 3.74 7.81 -29.18
C VAL A 36 5.07 8.37 -29.64
N ILE A 37 5.92 7.49 -30.17
CA ILE A 37 7.28 7.82 -30.63
C ILE A 37 7.48 7.24 -32.03
N PRO A 38 7.96 8.02 -33.02
CA PRO A 38 8.29 7.51 -34.34
C PRO A 38 9.30 6.37 -34.27
N THR A 39 9.03 5.26 -34.96
CA THR A 39 9.93 4.09 -34.98
C THR A 39 11.33 4.45 -35.48
N GLU A 40 11.42 5.39 -36.43
CA GLU A 40 12.71 5.87 -36.96
C GLU A 40 13.59 6.61 -35.93
N GLN A 41 13.02 7.11 -34.84
CA GLN A 41 13.73 7.88 -33.81
C GLN A 41 13.80 7.13 -32.47
N ALA A 42 13.09 6.01 -32.35
CA ALA A 42 13.00 5.26 -31.11
C ALA A 42 14.37 4.78 -30.60
N GLU A 43 15.28 4.35 -31.49
CA GLU A 43 16.63 3.89 -31.10
C GLU A 43 17.52 5.01 -30.51
N GLU A 44 17.27 6.26 -30.85
CA GLU A 44 17.98 7.41 -30.28
C GLU A 44 17.37 7.81 -28.92
N LEU A 45 16.05 7.73 -28.81
CA LEU A 45 15.29 8.22 -27.67
C LEU A 45 15.13 7.19 -26.55
N LEU A 46 15.10 5.90 -26.86
CA LEU A 46 14.74 4.83 -25.95
C LEU A 46 15.77 3.69 -25.92
N SER A 47 15.81 2.96 -24.81
CA SER A 47 16.58 1.73 -24.68
C SER A 47 15.94 0.59 -25.49
N PRO A 48 16.72 -0.44 -25.87
CA PRO A 48 16.17 -1.63 -26.53
C PRO A 48 15.05 -2.30 -25.72
N LYS A 49 15.10 -2.22 -24.38
CA LYS A 49 14.07 -2.76 -23.48
C LYS A 49 12.76 -1.99 -23.62
N ALA A 50 12.82 -0.65 -23.64
CA ALA A 50 11.64 0.18 -23.83
C ALA A 50 11.03 -0.01 -25.22
N ILE A 51 11.86 -0.09 -26.27
CA ILE A 51 11.41 -0.32 -27.65
C ILE A 51 10.64 -1.64 -27.76
N ALA A 52 11.17 -2.71 -27.16
CA ALA A 52 10.54 -4.04 -27.20
C ALA A 52 9.16 -4.10 -26.53
N LEU A 53 8.83 -3.13 -25.66
CA LEU A 53 7.55 -3.05 -24.96
C LEU A 53 6.54 -2.10 -25.62
N GLY A 54 6.96 -1.35 -26.65
CA GLY A 54 6.07 -0.48 -27.42
C GLY A 54 5.27 -1.26 -28.47
N ASN A 55 4.03 -0.84 -28.70
CA ASN A 55 3.20 -1.40 -29.76
C ASN A 55 3.45 -0.65 -31.07
N GLU A 56 4.11 -1.29 -32.04
CA GLU A 56 4.37 -0.68 -33.34
C GLU A 56 3.12 -0.69 -34.23
N LYS A 57 2.73 0.50 -34.73
CA LYS A 57 1.76 0.65 -35.81
C LYS A 57 1.98 1.94 -36.57
N ASP A 58 1.79 1.89 -37.89
CA ASP A 58 1.84 3.05 -38.79
C ASP A 58 3.13 3.91 -38.66
N GLY A 59 4.25 3.26 -38.32
CA GLY A 59 5.55 3.92 -38.12
C GLY A 59 5.75 4.58 -36.75
N TYR A 60 4.91 4.27 -35.77
CA TYR A 60 5.03 4.73 -34.38
C TYR A 60 4.97 3.57 -33.39
N LEU A 61 5.79 3.67 -32.34
CA LEU A 61 5.63 2.91 -31.11
C LEU A 61 4.60 3.60 -30.23
N HIS A 62 3.62 2.85 -29.76
CA HIS A 62 2.56 3.33 -28.88
C HIS A 62 2.70 2.69 -27.50
N TYR A 63 2.68 3.55 -26.48
CA TYR A 63 2.69 3.20 -25.06
C TYR A 63 1.39 3.73 -24.47
N GLU A 64 0.47 2.82 -24.12
CA GLU A 64 -0.85 3.18 -23.59
C GLU A 64 -0.84 3.18 -22.07
N ASP A 65 -1.72 4.01 -21.48
CA ASP A 65 -2.05 3.98 -20.07
C ASP A 65 -0.77 3.96 -19.20
N GLU A 66 -0.63 3.01 -18.28
CA GLU A 66 0.51 2.85 -17.38
C GLU A 66 1.85 2.68 -18.13
N LYS A 67 1.84 2.06 -19.33
CA LYS A 67 3.06 1.84 -20.13
C LYS A 67 3.66 3.13 -20.65
N SER A 68 2.90 4.22 -20.69
CA SER A 68 3.41 5.57 -20.99
C SER A 68 4.51 5.99 -20.02
N MET A 69 4.54 5.42 -18.81
CA MET A 69 5.61 5.64 -17.83
C MET A 69 6.99 5.27 -18.37
N ILE A 70 7.10 4.26 -19.24
CA ILE A 70 8.38 3.80 -19.80
C ILE A 70 9.08 4.92 -20.59
N PRO A 71 8.49 5.45 -21.69
CA PRO A 71 9.13 6.53 -22.42
C PRO A 71 9.25 7.81 -21.60
N ALA A 72 8.27 8.14 -20.75
CA ALA A 72 8.37 9.32 -19.88
C ALA A 72 9.61 9.27 -18.98
N TYR A 73 9.85 8.13 -18.32
CA TYR A 73 11.02 7.90 -17.47
C TYR A 73 12.34 8.09 -18.23
N GLU A 74 12.51 7.41 -19.37
CA GLU A 74 13.76 7.50 -20.13
C GLU A 74 14.02 8.89 -20.71
N LEU A 75 12.96 9.57 -21.18
CA LEU A 75 13.08 10.94 -21.72
C LEU A 75 13.42 11.94 -20.61
N LEU A 76 12.86 11.78 -19.41
CA LEU A 76 13.22 12.60 -18.24
C LEU A 76 14.66 12.34 -17.79
N GLN A 77 15.11 11.09 -17.74
CA GLN A 77 16.51 10.75 -17.41
C GLN A 77 17.52 11.36 -18.37
N LYS A 78 17.13 11.53 -19.64
CA LYS A 78 17.97 12.14 -20.69
C LYS A 78 17.78 13.66 -20.80
N ASP A 79 16.99 14.28 -19.91
CA ASP A 79 16.62 15.71 -19.96
C ASP A 79 16.00 16.15 -21.31
N LEU A 80 15.29 15.25 -21.99
CA LEU A 80 14.68 15.50 -23.31
C LEU A 80 13.30 16.16 -23.22
N ILE A 81 12.57 15.93 -22.13
CA ILE A 81 11.41 16.75 -21.79
C ILE A 81 11.94 18.05 -21.20
N THR A 82 11.62 19.19 -21.79
CA THR A 82 12.15 20.51 -21.37
C THR A 82 11.08 21.46 -20.85
N ASP A 83 9.81 21.20 -21.19
CA ASP A 83 8.68 21.99 -20.71
C ASP A 83 8.43 21.72 -19.21
N PRO A 84 8.46 22.76 -18.34
CA PRO A 84 8.24 22.61 -16.91
C PRO A 84 6.88 22.03 -16.53
N ASP A 85 5.81 22.38 -17.25
CA ASP A 85 4.45 21.93 -16.95
C ASP A 85 4.33 20.42 -17.25
N ILE A 86 4.98 19.97 -18.32
CA ILE A 86 5.05 18.55 -18.70
C ILE A 86 5.93 17.75 -17.73
N LYS A 87 7.04 18.36 -17.26
CA LYS A 87 7.85 17.74 -16.20
C LYS A 87 7.06 17.57 -14.91
N GLU A 88 6.29 18.58 -14.51
CA GLU A 88 5.45 18.51 -13.31
C GLU A 88 4.36 17.44 -13.45
N GLN A 89 3.77 17.29 -14.65
CA GLN A 89 2.78 16.26 -14.95
C GLN A 89 3.32 14.83 -14.76
N TYR A 90 4.51 14.52 -15.27
CA TYR A 90 5.11 13.18 -15.13
C TYR A 90 5.88 12.98 -13.83
N GLY A 91 6.25 14.07 -13.14
CA GLY A 91 7.10 14.01 -11.95
C GLY A 91 8.58 13.78 -12.28
N THR A 92 9.29 13.22 -11.30
CA THR A 92 10.74 12.99 -11.38
C THR A 92 11.08 11.56 -11.82
N PRO A 93 12.23 11.32 -12.46
CA PRO A 93 12.70 9.96 -12.76
C PRO A 93 12.72 9.05 -11.53
N GLU A 94 13.12 9.57 -10.36
CA GLU A 94 13.18 8.83 -9.11
C GLU A 94 11.80 8.38 -8.62
N GLN A 95 10.76 9.20 -8.81
CA GLN A 95 9.38 8.81 -8.50
C GLN A 95 8.89 7.70 -9.43
N LEU A 96 9.13 7.86 -10.75
CA LEU A 96 8.74 6.84 -11.74
C LEU A 96 9.50 5.52 -11.53
N GLU A 97 10.77 5.57 -11.11
CA GLU A 97 11.53 4.37 -10.76
C GLU A 97 10.99 3.69 -9.49
N LYS A 98 10.50 4.46 -8.51
CA LYS A 98 9.89 3.92 -7.28
C LYS A 98 8.53 3.27 -7.55
N GLU A 99 7.71 3.87 -8.40
CA GLU A 99 6.34 3.41 -8.68
C GLU A 99 6.26 2.42 -9.84
N GLY A 100 7.23 2.49 -10.75
CA GLY A 100 7.30 1.67 -11.95
C GLY A 100 7.19 0.17 -11.72
N PRO A 101 7.79 -0.43 -10.67
CA PRO A 101 7.63 -1.86 -10.40
C PRO A 101 6.19 -2.29 -10.11
N PHE A 102 5.33 -1.36 -9.66
CA PHE A 102 3.91 -1.60 -9.47
C PHE A 102 3.14 -1.51 -10.80
N PHE A 103 3.37 -0.46 -11.58
CA PHE A 103 2.59 -0.17 -12.79
C PHE A 103 3.08 -0.94 -14.03
N VAL A 104 4.39 -1.10 -14.19
CA VAL A 104 5.00 -1.69 -15.39
C VAL A 104 6.17 -2.62 -15.00
N PRO A 105 5.89 -3.74 -14.30
CA PRO A 105 6.92 -4.62 -13.77
C PRO A 105 7.81 -5.26 -14.84
N GLU A 106 7.34 -5.42 -16.08
CA GLU A 106 8.15 -5.90 -17.19
C GLU A 106 9.32 -4.95 -17.53
N TYR A 107 9.19 -3.65 -17.23
CA TYR A 107 10.22 -2.66 -17.47
C TYR A 107 11.01 -2.32 -16.19
N PHE A 108 10.34 -2.06 -15.07
CA PHE A 108 11.01 -1.62 -13.84
C PHE A 108 11.43 -2.76 -12.91
N GLY A 109 11.02 -3.99 -13.21
CA GLY A 109 11.20 -5.13 -12.30
C GLY A 109 10.02 -5.27 -11.35
N THR A 110 10.05 -6.27 -10.48
CA THR A 110 8.96 -6.53 -9.52
C THR A 110 9.25 -5.85 -8.18
N LEU A 111 8.21 -5.53 -7.43
CA LEU A 111 8.34 -5.10 -6.04
C LEU A 111 9.06 -6.19 -5.22
N GLU A 112 10.18 -5.83 -4.61
CA GLU A 112 10.98 -6.76 -3.81
C GLU A 112 10.28 -7.10 -2.50
N GLU A 113 10.21 -8.39 -2.14
CA GLU A 113 9.63 -8.81 -0.87
C GLU A 113 10.40 -8.23 0.33
N PRO A 114 9.71 -7.90 1.43
CA PRO A 114 10.35 -7.37 2.62
C PRO A 114 11.32 -8.42 3.19
N GLN A 115 12.53 -8.00 3.52
CA GLN A 115 13.56 -8.85 4.13
C GLN A 115 13.50 -8.81 5.66
N THR A 116 13.13 -7.65 6.19
CA THR A 116 12.94 -7.41 7.62
C THR A 116 11.52 -6.94 7.89
N SER A 117 11.13 -7.06 9.15
CA SER A 117 9.91 -6.45 9.69
C SER A 117 10.29 -5.60 10.90
N PRO A 118 9.34 -4.78 11.42
CA PRO A 118 9.54 -4.03 12.65
C PRO A 118 9.87 -4.89 13.88
N TRP A 119 9.66 -6.21 13.79
CA TRP A 119 9.92 -7.16 14.88
C TRP A 119 11.22 -7.95 14.70
N GLY A 120 11.88 -7.89 13.53
CA GLY A 120 13.10 -8.63 13.23
C GLY A 120 13.08 -9.27 11.85
N ASP A 121 13.94 -10.27 11.66
CA ASP A 121 14.05 -11.00 10.39
C ASP A 121 12.75 -11.76 10.10
N ILE A 122 12.38 -11.84 8.81
CA ILE A 122 11.18 -12.57 8.38
C ILE A 122 11.51 -14.06 8.29
N ALA A 123 10.85 -14.85 9.14
CA ALA A 123 11.02 -16.31 9.19
C ALA A 123 10.23 -17.01 8.08
N LYS A 124 9.07 -16.46 7.72
CA LYS A 124 8.19 -16.98 6.67
C LYS A 124 7.48 -15.83 5.97
N ALA A 125 7.40 -15.89 4.64
CA ALA A 125 6.60 -14.97 3.83
C ALA A 125 5.73 -15.77 2.86
N THR A 126 4.47 -15.36 2.71
CA THR A 126 3.52 -15.86 1.72
C THR A 126 3.03 -14.69 0.88
N THR A 127 3.45 -14.63 -0.37
CA THR A 127 3.03 -13.58 -1.29
C THR A 127 1.60 -13.85 -1.79
N ILE A 128 0.72 -12.87 -1.58
CA ILE A 128 -0.70 -12.91 -1.97
C ILE A 128 -0.86 -12.27 -3.35
N HIS A 129 -0.25 -11.10 -3.51
CA HIS A 129 -0.22 -10.30 -4.72
C HIS A 129 1.14 -9.58 -4.77
N HIS A 130 1.59 -9.10 -5.93
CA HIS A 130 2.81 -8.30 -5.98
C HIS A 130 2.73 -7.15 -4.98
N GLY A 131 3.70 -7.07 -4.05
CA GLY A 131 3.74 -6.08 -2.98
C GLY A 131 2.80 -6.33 -1.79
N ILE A 132 2.02 -7.41 -1.75
CA ILE A 132 1.13 -7.75 -0.64
C ILE A 132 1.41 -9.19 -0.19
N GLY A 133 1.68 -9.39 1.10
CA GLY A 133 1.97 -10.73 1.63
C GLY A 133 1.64 -10.88 3.10
N LEU A 134 1.51 -12.13 3.54
CA LEU A 134 1.51 -12.49 4.96
C LEU A 134 2.92 -12.87 5.36
N ILE A 135 3.43 -12.27 6.43
CA ILE A 135 4.74 -12.55 6.99
C ILE A 135 4.62 -13.09 8.40
N GLU A 136 5.64 -13.82 8.83
CA GLU A 136 5.86 -14.23 10.21
C GLU A 136 7.27 -13.79 10.64
N SER A 137 7.36 -13.05 11.73
CA SER A 137 8.63 -12.56 12.30
C SER A 137 8.55 -12.57 13.83
N GLU A 138 9.54 -13.17 14.50
CA GLU A 138 9.59 -13.31 15.96
C GLU A 138 8.27 -13.81 16.60
N GLY A 139 7.62 -14.77 15.94
CA GLY A 139 6.35 -15.36 16.40
C GLY A 139 5.11 -14.49 16.20
N LYS A 140 5.23 -13.36 15.50
CA LYS A 140 4.09 -12.51 15.10
C LYS A 140 3.79 -12.71 13.63
N ALA A 141 2.53 -12.94 13.29
CA ALA A 141 2.09 -12.85 11.91
C ALA A 141 1.52 -11.46 11.61
N ALA A 142 1.81 -10.97 10.41
CA ALA A 142 1.35 -9.67 9.94
C ALA A 142 1.05 -9.69 8.44
N LEU A 143 0.15 -8.81 8.01
CA LEU A 143 0.02 -8.38 6.64
C LEU A 143 1.11 -7.33 6.35
N ALA A 144 1.89 -7.55 5.30
CA ALA A 144 2.84 -6.61 4.75
C ALA A 144 2.30 -6.05 3.42
N VAL A 145 2.24 -4.72 3.32
CA VAL A 145 1.76 -4.00 2.12
C VAL A 145 2.86 -3.03 1.68
N HIS A 146 3.32 -3.15 0.43
CA HIS A 146 4.32 -2.24 -0.12
C HIS A 146 3.78 -0.80 -0.12
N GLN A 147 4.63 0.18 0.21
CA GLN A 147 4.21 1.57 0.40
C GLN A 147 3.44 2.14 -0.79
N THR A 148 3.88 1.87 -2.03
CA THR A 148 3.15 2.30 -3.26
C THR A 148 1.70 1.82 -3.28
N ILE A 149 1.45 0.58 -2.85
CA ILE A 149 0.08 0.04 -2.77
C ILE A 149 -0.68 0.71 -1.63
N GLY A 150 -0.01 0.92 -0.49
CA GLY A 150 -0.59 1.67 0.61
C GLY A 150 -0.98 3.10 0.23
N ASP A 151 -0.18 3.77 -0.60
CA ASP A 151 -0.44 5.15 -1.03
C ASP A 151 -1.62 5.24 -2.01
N LEU A 152 -1.76 4.25 -2.89
CA LEU A 152 -2.78 4.22 -3.95
C LEU A 152 -4.14 3.64 -3.51
N PHE A 153 -4.14 2.62 -2.64
CA PHE A 153 -5.33 1.82 -2.36
C PHE A 153 -5.79 1.85 -0.90
N LEU A 154 -4.94 2.28 0.03
CA LEU A 154 -5.32 2.37 1.44
C LEU A 154 -5.72 3.78 1.83
N SER A 155 -6.70 3.91 2.71
CA SER A 155 -7.09 5.18 3.30
C SER A 155 -6.04 5.71 4.28
N ASP A 156 -6.10 7.01 4.59
CA ASP A 156 -5.28 7.59 5.65
C ASP A 156 -5.50 6.89 6.99
N MET A 157 -6.73 6.44 7.27
CA MET A 157 -7.05 5.69 8.49
C MET A 157 -6.32 4.35 8.51
N ALA A 158 -6.36 3.58 7.42
CA ALA A 158 -5.61 2.34 7.30
C ALA A 158 -4.10 2.59 7.48
N ARG A 159 -3.53 3.63 6.87
CA ARG A 159 -2.09 3.94 7.01
C ARG A 159 -1.69 4.35 8.42
N GLN A 160 -2.57 4.98 9.19
CA GLN A 160 -2.31 5.37 10.59
C GLN A 160 -2.12 4.18 11.53
N HIS A 161 -2.72 3.03 11.22
CA HIS A 161 -2.59 1.81 12.02
C HIS A 161 -1.38 0.94 11.64
N ALA A 162 -0.62 1.34 10.62
CA ALA A 162 0.56 0.62 10.16
C ALA A 162 1.79 0.92 11.00
N VAL A 163 2.70 -0.06 11.08
CA VAL A 163 4.10 0.20 11.40
C VAL A 163 4.88 0.20 10.10
N THR A 164 5.57 1.29 9.78
CA THR A 164 6.36 1.40 8.54
C THR A 164 7.80 0.95 8.78
N ASP A 165 8.30 0.03 7.94
CA ASP A 165 9.71 -0.37 7.92
C ASP A 165 10.11 -0.80 6.49
N GLY A 166 11.32 -0.51 6.06
CA GLY A 166 11.87 -1.03 4.79
C GLY A 166 11.03 -0.78 3.51
N GLY A 167 10.19 0.27 3.46
CA GLY A 167 9.30 0.53 2.33
C GLY A 167 7.96 -0.24 2.37
N TYR A 168 7.64 -0.85 3.50
CA TYR A 168 6.43 -1.62 3.74
C TYR A 168 5.63 -1.09 4.93
N LEU A 169 4.31 -1.24 4.85
CA LEU A 169 3.34 -1.03 5.91
C LEU A 169 2.99 -2.40 6.51
N PHE A 170 3.23 -2.56 7.80
CA PHE A 170 2.98 -3.80 8.53
C PHE A 170 1.79 -3.69 9.47
N TYR A 171 0.92 -4.69 9.41
CA TYR A 171 -0.31 -4.80 10.20
C TYR A 171 -0.37 -6.17 10.88
N THR A 172 -0.32 -6.22 12.20
CA THR A 172 -0.43 -7.52 12.89
C THR A 172 -1.82 -8.12 12.67
N LEU A 173 -1.88 -9.44 12.53
CA LEU A 173 -3.14 -10.14 12.24
C LEU A 173 -4.11 -10.13 13.43
N ASP A 174 -3.61 -9.95 14.65
CA ASP A 174 -4.38 -9.97 15.89
C ASP A 174 -4.99 -8.61 16.26
N ALA A 175 -4.55 -7.52 15.63
CA ALA A 175 -4.96 -6.17 16.04
C ALA A 175 -5.33 -5.26 14.87
N ASN A 176 -4.48 -5.14 13.84
CA ASN A 176 -4.52 -3.98 12.95
C ASN A 176 -4.82 -4.30 11.48
N CYS A 177 -5.03 -5.56 11.10
CA CYS A 177 -5.17 -5.94 9.69
C CYS A 177 -6.59 -5.80 9.13
N ALA A 178 -7.62 -5.55 9.94
CA ALA A 178 -9.01 -5.56 9.47
C ALA A 178 -9.29 -4.49 8.39
N ILE A 179 -8.93 -3.22 8.66
CA ILE A 179 -9.10 -2.12 7.71
C ILE A 179 -8.40 -2.39 6.37
N PRO A 180 -7.07 -2.67 6.32
CA PRO A 180 -6.40 -2.86 5.04
C PRO A 180 -6.88 -4.12 4.30
N ILE A 181 -7.27 -5.19 4.99
CA ILE A 181 -7.86 -6.37 4.33
C ILE A 181 -9.19 -5.99 3.66
N TYR A 182 -10.05 -5.25 4.36
CA TYR A 182 -11.33 -4.80 3.81
C TYR A 182 -11.14 -3.90 2.58
N GLU A 183 -10.28 -2.88 2.67
CA GLU A 183 -10.04 -1.94 1.56
C GLU A 183 -9.39 -2.60 0.35
N LEU A 184 -8.36 -3.43 0.58
CA LEU A 184 -7.65 -4.12 -0.50
C LEU A 184 -8.54 -5.18 -1.15
N SER A 185 -9.46 -5.82 -0.44
CA SER A 185 -10.35 -6.83 -1.01
C SER A 185 -11.20 -6.32 -2.19
N SER A 186 -11.48 -5.01 -2.23
CA SER A 186 -12.27 -4.37 -3.29
C SER A 186 -11.48 -4.20 -4.60
N SER A 187 -10.16 -4.13 -4.54
CA SER A 187 -9.27 -3.85 -5.69
C SER A 187 -8.36 -5.03 -6.04
N HIS A 188 -8.11 -5.93 -5.09
CA HIS A 188 -7.19 -7.07 -5.22
C HIS A 188 -7.96 -8.38 -4.94
N PRO A 189 -8.42 -9.09 -6.00
CA PRO A 189 -9.17 -10.33 -5.85
C PRO A 189 -8.46 -11.39 -5.01
N GLN A 190 -7.13 -11.44 -5.05
CA GLN A 190 -6.32 -12.36 -4.25
C GLN A 190 -6.42 -12.09 -2.74
N VAL A 191 -6.67 -10.83 -2.34
CA VAL A 191 -6.90 -10.47 -0.93
C VAL A 191 -8.31 -10.88 -0.51
N LEU A 192 -9.30 -10.69 -1.38
CA LEU A 192 -10.67 -11.17 -1.15
C LEU A 192 -10.71 -12.69 -0.91
N GLU A 193 -9.92 -13.46 -1.66
CA GLU A 193 -9.80 -14.91 -1.51
C GLU A 193 -9.24 -15.37 -0.15
N LEU A 194 -8.58 -14.48 0.61
CA LEU A 194 -8.09 -14.80 1.96
C LEU A 194 -9.18 -14.75 3.03
N ILE A 195 -10.27 -14.04 2.75
CA ILE A 195 -11.35 -13.83 3.71
C ILE A 195 -12.20 -15.11 3.75
N ILE A 196 -12.08 -15.85 4.85
CA ILE A 196 -12.82 -17.11 5.07
C ILE A 196 -14.16 -16.86 5.79
N ASP A 197 -14.31 -15.71 6.45
CA ASP A 197 -15.51 -15.31 7.17
C ASP A 197 -15.67 -13.78 7.11
N GLU A 198 -16.60 -13.32 6.27
CA GLU A 198 -16.91 -11.90 6.09
C GLU A 198 -17.61 -11.30 7.32
N ASP A 199 -18.47 -12.07 7.99
CA ASP A 199 -19.17 -11.62 9.20
C ASP A 199 -18.16 -11.35 10.32
N SER A 200 -17.14 -12.21 10.48
CA SER A 200 -16.04 -11.98 11.42
C SER A 200 -15.23 -10.71 11.10
N LEU A 201 -14.96 -10.44 9.81
CA LEU A 201 -14.24 -9.24 9.39
C LEU A 201 -15.03 -7.98 9.72
N VAL A 202 -16.30 -7.95 9.32
CA VAL A 202 -17.20 -6.82 9.54
C VAL A 202 -17.45 -6.58 11.04
N HIS A 203 -17.66 -7.64 11.81
CA HIS A 203 -17.79 -7.52 13.27
C HIS A 203 -16.52 -6.95 13.92
N THR A 204 -15.34 -7.39 13.44
CA THR A 204 -14.06 -6.85 13.92
C THR A 204 -13.92 -5.37 13.59
N LEU A 205 -14.32 -4.94 12.38
CA LEU A 205 -14.32 -3.52 12.00
C LEU A 205 -15.25 -2.68 12.89
N CYS A 206 -16.47 -3.16 13.15
CA CYS A 206 -17.44 -2.46 13.98
C CYS A 206 -16.98 -2.30 15.44
N GLU A 207 -16.36 -3.33 16.01
CA GLU A 207 -15.93 -3.33 17.42
C GLU A 207 -14.59 -2.62 17.64
N ASP A 208 -13.59 -2.87 16.80
CA ASP A 208 -12.22 -2.36 16.99
C ASP A 208 -11.94 -1.05 16.25
N PHE A 209 -12.71 -0.75 15.20
CA PHE A 209 -12.53 0.43 14.35
C PHE A 209 -13.83 1.22 14.10
N PRO A 210 -14.60 1.59 15.14
CA PRO A 210 -15.87 2.28 14.95
C PRO A 210 -15.74 3.62 14.22
N ASP A 211 -14.64 4.35 14.44
CA ASP A 211 -14.36 5.61 13.74
C ASP A 211 -14.19 5.41 12.23
N TYR A 212 -13.57 4.28 11.83
CA TYR A 212 -13.42 3.91 10.43
C TYR A 212 -14.77 3.57 9.79
N VAL A 213 -15.58 2.76 10.49
CA VAL A 213 -16.92 2.36 10.03
C VAL A 213 -17.81 3.60 9.84
N ASP A 214 -17.81 4.51 10.82
CA ASP A 214 -18.53 5.78 10.74
C ASP A 214 -18.07 6.64 9.56
N PHE A 215 -16.75 6.70 9.33
CA PHE A 215 -16.19 7.43 8.21
C PHE A 215 -16.60 6.81 6.86
N HIS A 216 -16.41 5.50 6.69
CA HIS A 216 -16.75 4.77 5.47
C HIS A 216 -18.23 4.90 5.11
N ASN A 217 -19.12 4.64 6.07
CA ASN A 217 -20.58 4.65 5.85
C ASN A 217 -21.12 6.04 5.46
N ARG A 218 -20.40 7.13 5.76
CA ARG A 218 -20.76 8.49 5.32
C ARG A 218 -20.38 8.78 3.86
N HIS A 219 -19.50 7.98 3.26
CA HIS A 219 -18.96 8.21 1.91
C HIS A 219 -19.44 7.19 0.88
N VAL A 220 -20.23 6.20 1.30
CA VAL A 220 -20.82 5.18 0.42
C VAL A 220 -22.33 5.17 0.54
N ASP A 221 -23.00 4.65 -0.50
CA ASP A 221 -24.44 4.42 -0.48
C ASP A 221 -24.83 3.34 0.53
N GLU A 222 -26.11 3.28 0.90
CA GLU A 222 -26.66 2.33 1.90
C GLU A 222 -26.31 0.86 1.62
N TRP A 223 -26.10 0.50 0.35
CA TRP A 223 -25.72 -0.85 -0.08
C TRP A 223 -24.27 -1.21 0.24
N GLY A 224 -23.40 -0.23 0.44
CA GLY A 224 -21.99 -0.40 0.79
C GLY A 224 -21.71 -0.21 2.28
N TRP A 225 -22.75 -0.03 3.10
CA TRP A 225 -22.57 0.17 4.54
C TRP A 225 -21.99 -1.07 5.21
N ILE A 226 -20.98 -0.85 6.05
CA ILE A 226 -20.51 -1.82 7.01
C ILE A 226 -21.54 -1.85 8.14
N GLN A 227 -22.23 -2.97 8.28
CA GLN A 227 -23.28 -3.19 9.29
C GLN A 227 -22.85 -4.31 10.22
N ASP A 228 -22.98 -4.09 11.52
CA ASP A 228 -22.55 -5.08 12.49
C ASP A 228 -23.44 -6.34 12.47
N PHE A 229 -22.79 -7.50 12.44
CA PHE A 229 -23.40 -8.82 12.60
C PHE A 229 -22.59 -9.59 13.66
N PRO A 230 -23.21 -10.03 14.76
CA PRO A 230 -22.47 -10.71 15.83
C PRO A 230 -21.73 -11.97 15.32
N ALA A 231 -20.40 -11.95 15.41
CA ALA A 231 -19.50 -13.03 14.99
C ALA A 231 -18.27 -13.09 15.90
N PRO A 232 -17.47 -14.17 15.89
CA PRO A 232 -16.18 -14.17 16.56
C PRO A 232 -15.25 -13.10 15.97
N LYS A 233 -14.59 -12.31 16.82
CA LYS A 233 -13.64 -11.27 16.39
C LYS A 233 -12.32 -11.89 15.94
N GLY A 234 -11.70 -11.30 14.93
CA GLY A 234 -10.34 -11.64 14.51
C GLY A 234 -10.19 -13.06 13.95
N LEU A 235 -11.24 -13.67 13.40
CA LEU A 235 -11.22 -15.03 12.81
C LEU A 235 -11.66 -15.02 11.34
N PHE A 236 -11.33 -13.97 10.61
CA PHE A 236 -11.72 -13.78 9.22
C PHE A 236 -10.68 -14.27 8.21
N LEU A 237 -9.46 -14.61 8.65
CA LEU A 237 -8.40 -15.23 7.85
C LEU A 237 -8.06 -16.62 8.41
N GLN A 238 -7.72 -17.56 7.52
CA GLN A 238 -7.22 -18.88 7.94
C GLN A 238 -5.99 -18.78 8.86
N ALA A 239 -5.10 -17.82 8.59
CA ALA A 239 -3.91 -17.59 9.41
C ALA A 239 -4.24 -17.18 10.86
N GLN A 240 -5.36 -16.47 11.09
CA GLN A 240 -5.80 -16.12 12.44
C GLN A 240 -6.37 -17.35 13.17
N VAL A 241 -7.16 -18.17 12.47
CA VAL A 241 -7.70 -19.43 13.02
C VAL A 241 -6.56 -20.37 13.43
N ASP A 242 -5.53 -20.50 12.59
CA ASP A 242 -4.37 -21.34 12.87
C ASP A 242 -3.60 -20.85 14.12
N GLN A 243 -3.51 -19.53 14.33
CA GLN A 243 -2.88 -18.94 15.52
C GLN A 243 -3.67 -19.23 16.80
N GLU A 244 -5.00 -19.14 16.75
CA GLU A 244 -5.86 -19.41 17.91
C GLU A 244 -5.80 -20.90 18.32
N ILE A 245 -5.77 -21.81 17.35
CA ILE A 245 -5.60 -23.25 17.59
C ILE A 245 -4.20 -23.56 18.17
N GLY A 246 -3.17 -22.86 17.70
CA GLY A 246 -1.80 -22.97 18.20
C GLY A 246 -1.60 -22.41 19.62
N HIS A 247 -2.48 -21.51 20.06
CA HIS A 247 -2.50 -20.90 21.39
C HIS A 247 -3.83 -21.16 22.11
N PRO A 248 -4.08 -22.39 22.62
CA PRO A 248 -5.29 -22.67 23.38
C PRO A 248 -5.36 -21.77 24.62
N HIS A 249 -6.37 -20.88 24.65
CA HIS A 249 -6.80 -20.01 25.75
C HIS A 249 -5.77 -19.71 26.86
N ARG A 250 -5.23 -18.48 26.88
CA ARG A 250 -5.06 -17.80 28.18
C ARG A 250 -6.46 -17.58 28.75
N THR A 251 -6.90 -18.48 29.61
CA THR A 251 -8.12 -18.28 30.39
C THR A 251 -8.02 -16.99 31.19
N SER A 252 -9.19 -16.38 31.41
CA SER A 252 -9.46 -15.12 32.12
C SER A 252 -8.95 -15.03 33.58
N GLU A 253 -8.09 -15.95 34.02
CA GLU A 253 -7.46 -15.95 35.35
C GLU A 253 -6.15 -15.15 35.41
N GLN A 254 -5.49 -14.83 34.29
CA GLN A 254 -4.23 -14.05 34.30
C GLN A 254 -4.41 -12.52 34.33
N VAL A 255 -5.63 -12.00 34.10
CA VAL A 255 -5.93 -10.56 34.28
C VAL A 255 -6.18 -10.22 35.77
N ALA A 256 -6.53 -11.22 36.59
CA ALA A 256 -6.76 -11.02 38.02
C ALA A 256 -5.45 -11.02 38.86
N GLU A 257 -4.38 -11.66 38.40
CA GLU A 257 -3.10 -11.69 39.15
C GLU A 257 -2.22 -10.45 38.93
N SER A 258 -2.50 -9.63 37.92
CA SER A 258 -1.80 -8.34 37.72
C SER A 258 -2.46 -7.17 38.47
N SER A 259 -3.63 -7.37 39.08
CA SER A 259 -4.42 -6.32 39.75
C SER A 259 -4.53 -6.47 41.28
N LEU A 260 -3.83 -7.44 41.91
CA LEU A 260 -3.73 -7.57 43.37
C LEU A 260 -2.28 -7.74 43.85
N SER A 261 -1.45 -6.74 43.59
CA SER A 261 -0.27 -6.46 44.44
C SER A 261 -0.67 -5.37 45.43
N TYR A 262 -1.11 -5.79 46.61
CA TYR A 262 -1.24 -4.91 47.77
C TYR A 262 0.14 -4.29 48.04
N GLY A 263 0.27 -2.99 47.77
CA GLY A 263 1.33 -2.17 48.32
C GLY A 263 1.25 -2.27 49.84
N SER A 264 2.18 -3.03 50.42
CA SER A 264 2.37 -3.08 51.86
C SER A 264 2.93 -1.72 52.28
N GLU A 265 2.12 -0.91 52.95
CA GLU A 265 2.62 0.26 53.66
C GLU A 265 3.60 -0.21 54.75
N PRO A 266 4.84 0.30 54.79
CA PRO A 266 5.68 0.08 55.95
C PRO A 266 5.20 0.97 57.09
N GLU A 267 4.71 0.34 58.16
CA GLU A 267 4.55 0.99 59.46
C GLU A 267 5.87 1.67 59.86
N THR A 268 5.85 3.00 59.97
CA THR A 268 6.82 3.75 60.76
C THR A 268 6.07 4.48 61.86
N ASN A 269 5.86 3.75 62.95
CA ASN A 269 5.47 4.30 64.24
C ASN A 269 6.77 4.68 64.97
N ASP A 270 7.12 5.96 64.96
CA ASP A 270 8.04 6.60 65.92
C ASP A 270 7.71 8.10 65.88
N PHE A 271 6.66 8.56 66.57
CA PHE A 271 6.71 9.03 67.97
C PHE A 271 7.93 9.93 68.25
N PHE A 272 7.79 11.23 68.00
CA PHE A 272 8.63 12.24 68.64
C PHE A 272 7.90 13.59 68.79
N GLU A 273 7.30 13.81 69.95
CA GLU A 273 7.32 15.06 70.72
C GLU A 273 7.17 14.66 72.20
N PRO A 274 7.64 15.41 73.22
CA PRO A 274 8.24 16.76 73.21
C PRO A 274 9.55 16.87 74.05
N ASN A 275 10.24 18.01 73.97
CA ASN A 275 10.49 18.88 75.12
C ASN A 275 11.31 20.10 74.67
N GLY A 276 10.74 21.28 74.89
CA GLY A 276 11.53 22.50 74.94
C GLY A 276 12.47 22.48 76.15
N GLU A 277 13.57 23.23 76.04
CA GLU A 277 13.93 24.29 77.00
C GLU A 277 15.25 24.99 76.61
N TYR A 278 15.13 26.32 76.51
CA TYR A 278 16.06 27.41 76.87
C TYR A 278 17.27 27.87 76.01
N GLU A 279 17.15 29.16 75.67
CA GLU A 279 18.12 30.27 75.78
C GLU A 279 19.24 30.46 74.74
N LEU A 280 19.08 31.48 73.87
CA LEU A 280 19.66 32.83 74.03
C LEU A 280 19.07 33.83 73.02
#